data_AF-A0A847L9G7-F1
#
_entry.id   AF-A0A847L9G7-F1
#
_cell.length_a   1.000
_cell.length_b   1.000
_cell.length_c   1.000
_cell.angle_alpha   90.00
_cell.angle_beta   90.00
_cell.angle_gamma   90.00
#
_symmetry.space_group_name_H-M   'P 1'
#
loop_
_entity.id
_entity.type
_entity.pdbx_description
1 polymer ?
#
loop_
_entity_poly.entity_id
_entity_poly.type
_entity_poly.pdbx_seq_one_letter_code
_entity_poly.pdbx_strand_id
1 'polypeptide(L)'
;MKKVPTTWDETLFVEGYPGDYVVLARRKGNNWYIAGINAEKKPKKLKLTLPMLGGKIPLLYNTNKANEPIMQVMYVNKKGKVFVTMQPESGFVIVL
;
A
#
# COMPACT_ATOMS: atom_id res chain seq x y z
N MET A 1 4.12 -13.56 -5.47
CA MET A 1 2.69 -13.90 -5.31
C MET A 1 2.38 -15.17 -4.51
N LYS A 2 3.31 -16.13 -4.32
CA LYS A 2 3.01 -17.42 -3.64
C LYS A 2 2.57 -17.35 -2.16
N LYS A 3 2.70 -16.20 -1.49
CA LYS A 3 2.49 -16.04 -0.03
C LYS A 3 1.31 -15.11 0.34
N VAL A 4 0.54 -14.63 -0.63
CA VAL A 4 -0.62 -13.78 -0.35
C VAL A 4 -1.79 -14.69 0.04
N PRO A 5 -2.43 -14.48 1.21
CA PRO A 5 -3.52 -15.33 1.65
C PRO A 5 -4.80 -15.03 0.85
N THR A 6 -5.72 -16.01 0.85
CA THR A 6 -7.03 -15.90 0.21
C THR A 6 -8.16 -15.55 1.20
N THR A 7 -7.92 -15.70 2.49
CA THR A 7 -8.83 -15.32 3.57
C THR A 7 -8.21 -14.23 4.44
N TRP A 8 -9.07 -13.43 5.07
CA TRP A 8 -8.67 -12.27 5.85
C TRP A 8 -9.42 -12.28 7.17
N ASP A 9 -8.73 -11.92 8.24
CA ASP A 9 -9.36 -11.78 9.56
C ASP A 9 -9.98 -10.38 9.68
N GLU A 10 -9.45 -9.40 8.93
CA GLU A 10 -9.86 -8.01 8.97
C GLU A 10 -9.59 -7.32 7.63
N THR A 11 -10.49 -6.42 7.24
CA THR A 11 -10.33 -5.51 6.08
C THR A 11 -10.73 -4.11 6.50
N LEU A 12 -9.82 -3.16 6.30
CA LEU A 12 -10.01 -1.75 6.59
C LEU A 12 -9.94 -0.94 5.30
N PHE A 13 -10.95 -0.10 5.08
CA PHE A 13 -10.86 0.96 4.10
C PHE A 13 -9.97 2.08 4.68
N VAL A 14 -8.91 2.43 3.97
CA VAL A 14 -7.98 3.47 4.41
C VAL A 14 -8.40 4.81 3.81
N GLU A 15 -8.47 4.87 2.48
CA GLU A 15 -8.88 6.06 1.73
C GLU A 15 -9.18 5.65 0.28
N GLY A 16 -9.97 6.44 -0.43
CA GLY A 16 -10.25 6.22 -1.84
C GLY A 16 -11.42 7.04 -2.31
N TYR A 17 -11.51 7.19 -3.62
CA TYR A 17 -12.65 7.80 -4.29
C TYR A 17 -13.06 6.92 -5.47
N PRO A 18 -14.35 6.53 -5.59
CA PRO A 18 -14.81 5.66 -6.68
C PRO A 18 -14.41 6.19 -8.06
N GLY A 19 -13.80 5.35 -8.88
CA GLY A 19 -13.33 5.71 -10.22
C GLY A 19 -11.93 6.33 -10.27
N ASP A 20 -11.43 6.90 -9.17
CA ASP A 20 -10.11 7.55 -9.15
C ASP A 20 -9.04 6.63 -8.57
N TYR A 21 -9.19 6.23 -7.30
CA TYR A 21 -8.18 5.42 -6.61
C TYR A 21 -8.75 4.80 -5.33
N VAL A 22 -8.10 3.74 -4.84
CA VAL A 22 -8.48 3.11 -3.57
C VAL A 22 -7.25 2.61 -2.84
N VAL A 23 -7.28 2.67 -1.51
CA VAL A 23 -6.31 2.04 -0.61
C VAL A 23 -7.05 1.20 0.43
N LEU A 24 -6.70 -0.08 0.48
CA LEU A 24 -7.24 -1.04 1.45
C LEU A 24 -6.11 -1.65 2.27
N ALA A 25 -6.38 -1.90 3.54
CA ALA A 25 -5.51 -2.67 4.42
C ALA A 25 -6.21 -3.96 4.83
N ARG A 26 -5.57 -5.10 4.65
CA ARG A 26 -6.10 -6.41 5.05
C ARG A 26 -5.11 -7.14 5.96
N ARG A 27 -5.64 -7.81 6.97
CA ARG A 27 -4.85 -8.56 7.96
C ARG A 27 -5.14 -10.05 7.88
N LYS A 28 -4.08 -10.86 8.01
CA LYS A 28 -4.16 -12.29 8.29
C LYS A 28 -3.16 -12.66 9.37
N GLY A 29 -3.65 -13.11 10.53
CA GLY A 29 -2.85 -13.27 11.73
C GLY A 29 -2.22 -11.94 12.13
N ASN A 30 -0.88 -11.90 12.14
CA ASN A 30 -0.08 -10.71 12.45
C ASN A 30 0.42 -9.97 11.21
N ASN A 31 0.18 -10.49 10.01
CA ASN A 31 0.68 -9.93 8.76
C ASN A 31 -0.34 -8.97 8.17
N TRP A 32 0.16 -7.82 7.72
CA TRP A 32 -0.64 -6.77 7.11
C TRP A 32 -0.27 -6.59 5.64
N TYR A 33 -1.29 -6.47 4.80
CA TYR A 33 -1.19 -6.26 3.37
C TYR A 33 -1.96 -5.01 3.02
N ILE A 34 -1.27 -3.96 2.59
CA ILE A 34 -1.88 -2.69 2.21
C ILE A 34 -1.71 -2.54 0.72
N ALA A 35 -2.81 -2.44 -0.02
CA ALA A 35 -2.80 -2.30 -1.46
C ALA A 35 -3.46 -0.99 -1.86
N GLY A 36 -2.83 -0.27 -2.78
CA GLY A 36 -3.38 0.92 -3.41
C GLY A 36 -3.40 0.78 -4.92
N ILE A 37 -4.46 1.27 -5.56
CA ILE A 37 -4.59 1.32 -7.02
C ILE A 37 -4.99 2.73 -7.43
N ASN A 38 -4.35 3.25 -8.47
CA ASN A 38 -4.63 4.52 -9.12
C ASN A 38 -5.20 4.26 -10.52
N ALA A 39 -6.46 4.61 -10.75
CA ALA A 39 -7.10 4.57 -12.06
C ALA A 39 -6.94 5.88 -12.84
N GLU A 40 -6.42 6.95 -12.21
CA GLU A 40 -6.21 8.23 -12.87
C GLU A 40 -5.01 8.19 -13.84
N LYS A 41 -5.06 9.01 -14.90
CA LYS A 41 -3.97 9.20 -15.87
C LYS A 41 -2.82 10.09 -15.35
N LYS A 42 -2.84 10.47 -14.08
CA LYS A 42 -1.83 11.32 -13.43
C LYS A 42 -1.27 10.64 -12.17
N PRO A 43 -0.01 10.93 -11.79
CA PRO A 43 0.53 10.41 -10.54
C PRO A 43 -0.27 10.89 -9.33
N LYS A 44 -0.52 9.99 -8.38
CA LYS A 44 -1.21 10.27 -7.12
C LYS A 44 -0.23 10.20 -5.96
N LYS A 45 -0.06 11.31 -5.24
CA LYS A 45 0.74 11.35 -4.00
C LYS A 45 -0.17 11.15 -2.81
N LEU A 46 0.10 10.13 -2.00
CA LEU A 46 -0.69 9.79 -0.82
C LEU A 46 0.12 9.98 0.46
N LYS A 47 -0.56 10.48 1.49
CA LYS A 47 -0.06 10.60 2.87
C LYS A 47 -0.95 9.75 3.76
N LEU A 48 -0.58 8.51 3.93
CA LEU A 48 -1.37 7.51 4.64
C LEU A 48 -0.99 7.47 6.12
N THR A 49 -2.00 7.24 6.96
CA THR A 49 -1.80 6.91 8.37
C THR A 49 -2.15 5.45 8.55
N LEU A 50 -1.12 4.62 8.78
CA LEU A 50 -1.20 3.17 8.89
C LEU A 50 -0.63 2.76 10.27
N PRO A 51 -1.37 2.95 11.38
CA PRO A 51 -0.87 2.73 12.74
C PRO A 51 -0.35 1.31 12.98
N MET A 52 -0.95 0.32 12.31
CA MET A 52 -0.54 -1.08 12.38
C MET A 52 0.87 -1.36 11.85
N LEU A 53 1.43 -0.46 11.03
CA LEU A 53 2.81 -0.52 10.55
C LEU A 53 3.77 0.28 11.44
N GLY A 54 3.29 0.92 12.51
CA GLY A 54 4.08 1.83 13.34
C GLY A 54 5.35 1.18 13.90
N GLY A 55 6.52 1.76 13.62
CA GLY A 55 7.80 1.26 14.08
C GLY A 55 8.26 -0.05 13.41
N LYS A 56 7.61 -0.44 12.30
CA LYS A 56 7.95 -1.65 11.54
C LYS A 56 8.74 -1.31 10.27
N ILE A 57 9.28 -2.36 9.66
CA ILE A 57 10.09 -2.28 8.45
C ILE A 57 9.44 -3.13 7.34
N PRO A 58 8.31 -2.68 6.75
CA PRO A 58 7.63 -3.45 5.73
C PRO A 58 8.32 -3.33 4.36
N LEU A 59 8.01 -4.28 3.46
CA LEU A 59 8.39 -4.23 2.06
C LEU A 59 7.32 -3.49 1.25
N LEU A 60 7.76 -2.56 0.39
CA LEU A 60 6.93 -1.88 -0.59
C LEU A 60 7.24 -2.41 -1.99
N TYR A 61 6.20 -2.87 -2.67
CA TYR A 61 6.18 -3.14 -4.11
C TYR A 61 5.42 -1.99 -4.78
N ASN A 62 6.04 -1.32 -5.73
CA ASN A 62 5.46 -0.17 -6.44
C ASN A 62 6.02 -0.13 -7.87
N THR A 63 5.69 0.90 -8.65
CA THR A 63 6.33 1.16 -9.94
C THR A 63 7.19 2.43 -9.91
N ASN A 64 8.29 2.42 -10.68
CA ASN A 64 9.06 3.62 -10.97
C ASN A 64 8.33 4.52 -12.00
N LYS A 65 8.93 5.67 -12.35
CA LYS A 65 8.35 6.61 -13.34
C LYS A 65 8.22 6.03 -14.76
N ALA A 66 8.94 4.96 -15.08
CA ALA A 66 8.83 4.23 -16.35
C ALA A 66 7.78 3.09 -16.28
N ASN A 67 6.98 3.03 -15.20
CA ASN A 67 6.02 1.96 -14.93
C ASN A 67 6.63 0.55 -14.78
N GLU A 68 7.92 0.47 -14.45
CA GLU A 68 8.57 -0.81 -14.14
C GLU A 68 8.44 -1.15 -12.65
N PRO A 69 8.26 -2.44 -12.30
CA PRO A 69 8.10 -2.86 -10.91
C PRO A 69 9.39 -2.68 -10.12
N ILE A 70 9.27 -2.11 -8.93
CA ILE A 70 10.36 -1.91 -7.97
C ILE A 70 9.96 -2.45 -6.60
N MET A 71 10.97 -2.93 -5.85
CA MET A 71 10.82 -3.33 -4.45
C MET A 71 11.70 -2.42 -3.58
N GLN A 72 11.18 -1.95 -2.47
CA GLN A 72 11.87 -1.08 -1.52
C GLN A 72 11.59 -1.52 -0.08
N VAL A 73 12.61 -1.42 0.78
CA VAL A 73 12.43 -1.55 2.23
C VAL A 73 11.99 -0.18 2.77
N MET A 74 10.89 -0.14 3.53
CA MET A 74 10.40 1.09 4.14
C MET A 74 10.65 1.10 5.65
N TYR A 75 10.99 2.26 6.19
CA TYR A 75 11.01 2.49 7.63
C TYR A 75 9.80 3.33 8.02
N VAL A 76 8.88 2.74 8.78
CA VAL A 76 7.66 3.43 9.21
C VAL A 76 7.85 3.95 10.64
N ASN A 77 7.65 5.25 10.84
CA ASN A 77 7.76 5.83 12.17
C ASN A 77 6.73 5.24 13.15
N LYS A 78 6.91 5.47 14.45
CA LYS A 78 5.99 4.97 15.49
C LYS A 78 4.53 5.43 15.33
N LYS A 79 4.29 6.52 14.58
CA LYS A 79 2.95 7.06 14.30
C LYS A 79 2.30 6.43 13.05
N GLY A 80 2.96 5.50 12.36
CA GLY A 80 2.41 4.81 11.20
C GLY A 80 2.30 5.69 9.94
N LYS A 81 2.97 6.84 9.87
CA LYS A 81 2.83 7.72 8.69
C LYS A 81 3.67 7.20 7.53
N VAL A 82 3.03 7.02 6.37
CA VAL A 82 3.66 6.52 5.14
C VAL A 82 3.34 7.46 3.99
N PHE A 83 4.34 7.74 3.16
CA PHE A 83 4.19 8.51 1.94
C PHE A 83 4.44 7.59 0.74
N VAL A 84 3.46 7.50 -0.16
CA VAL A 84 3.56 6.68 -1.36
C VAL A 84 3.13 7.51 -2.56
N THR A 85 3.84 7.36 -3.68
CA THR A 85 3.38 7.90 -4.96
C THR A 85 3.01 6.74 -5.86
N MET A 86 1.77 6.72 -6.34
CA MET A 86 1.31 5.82 -7.40
C MET A 86 1.47 6.53 -8.74
N GLN A 87 2.07 5.85 -9.71
CA GLN A 87 2.11 6.35 -11.09
C GLN A 87 0.71 6.26 -11.74
N PRO A 88 0.49 6.91 -12.90
CA PRO A 88 -0.73 6.74 -13.67
C PRO A 88 -1.04 5.27 -13.92
N GLU A 89 -2.31 4.88 -13.77
CA GLU A 89 -2.79 3.52 -14.10
C GLU A 89 -1.97 2.40 -13.43
N SER A 90 -1.45 2.67 -12.24
CA SER A 90 -0.56 1.78 -11.48
C SER A 90 -1.03 1.63 -10.03
N GLY A 91 -0.28 0.90 -9.21
CA GLY A 91 -0.59 0.68 -7.81
C GLY A 91 0.63 0.30 -6.99
N PHE A 92 0.39 0.01 -5.72
CA PHE A 92 1.41 -0.47 -4.80
C PHE A 92 0.86 -1.56 -3.88
N VAL A 93 1.78 -2.33 -3.29
CA VAL A 93 1.50 -3.27 -2.20
C VAL A 93 2.56 -3.10 -1.12
N ILE A 94 2.14 -2.87 0.11
CA ILE A 94 2.99 -2.92 1.31
C ILE A 94 2.70 -4.23 2.03
N VAL A 95 3.75 -4.97 2.38
CA VAL A 95 3.65 -6.23 3.13
C VAL A 95 4.48 -6.13 4.40
N LEU A 96 3.85 -6.41 5.53
CA LEU A 96 4.50 -6.64 6.82
C LEU A 96 4.57 -8.13 7.13
#